data_AF-A0AAP8KKY7-F1
#
_entry.id   AF-A0AAP8KKY7-F1
#
_cell.length_a   1.000
_cell.length_b   1.000
_cell.length_c   1.000
_cell.angle_alpha   90.00
_cell.angle_beta   90.00
_cell.angle_gamma   90.00
#
_symmetry.space_group_name_H-M   'P 1'
#
loop_
_entity.id
_entity.type
_entity.pdbx_description
1 polymer ?
#
loop_
_entity_poly.entity_id
_entity_poly.type
_entity_poly.pdbx_seq_one_letter_code
_entity_poly.pdbx_strand_id
1 'polypeptide(L)'
;MPILALGAFLIFFFKRSKINNIGRILFGVGSLFFGLEFMGDAVKPLASLDGFKQLMLDMSSNPILAVIVGAGLTALVQSSSATIGILQEFYQQDLISLNAAIPVLLGDNIGTTITAILASLAGSIAAKRAALVHVIFNLIGVIIFTIFLPVVIHLIS
;
A
#
# COMPACT_ATOMS: atom_id res chain seq x y z
N MET A 1 12.52 2.95 -14.86
CA MET A 1 13.11 4.30 -15.08
C MET A 1 12.86 5.02 -16.41
N PRO A 2 12.61 4.37 -17.56
CA PRO A 2 12.46 5.07 -18.85
C PRO A 2 11.37 6.17 -18.85
N ILE A 3 10.28 5.97 -18.11
CA ILE A 3 9.18 6.95 -17.98
C ILE A 3 9.63 8.23 -17.25
N LEU A 4 10.42 8.10 -16.18
CA LEU A 4 10.95 9.25 -15.43
C LEU A 4 11.90 10.08 -16.30
N ALA A 5 12.81 9.40 -17.01
CA ALA A 5 13.74 10.04 -17.94
C ALA A 5 13.01 10.75 -19.10
N LEU A 6 12.01 10.08 -19.68
CA LEU A 6 11.17 10.67 -20.73
C LEU A 6 10.39 11.89 -20.22
N GLY A 7 9.80 11.80 -19.02
CA GLY A 7 9.10 12.91 -18.38
C GLY A 7 10.01 14.12 -18.16
N ALA A 8 11.22 13.90 -17.62
CA ALA A 8 12.22 14.94 -17.45
C ALA A 8 12.62 15.57 -18.80
N PHE A 9 12.89 14.74 -19.81
CA PHE A 9 13.21 15.21 -21.16
C PHE A 9 12.10 16.11 -21.73
N LEU A 10 10.84 15.71 -21.64
CA LEU A 10 9.72 16.53 -22.12
C LEU A 10 9.60 17.88 -21.40
N ILE A 11 9.90 17.92 -20.09
CA ILE A 11 9.85 19.14 -19.29
C ILE A 11 10.96 20.12 -19.68
N PHE A 12 12.19 19.63 -19.85
CA PHE A 12 13.37 20.48 -20.08
C PHE A 12 13.53 20.93 -21.54
N PHE A 13 13.11 20.11 -22.51
CA PHE A 13 13.37 20.37 -23.93
C PHE A 13 12.20 21.02 -24.67
N PHE A 14 10.97 20.98 -24.13
CA PHE A 14 9.79 21.54 -24.80
C PHE A 14 9.11 22.64 -23.97
N LYS A 15 9.01 23.84 -24.56
CA LYS A 15 8.32 25.01 -23.97
C LYS A 15 6.80 25.01 -24.21
N ARG A 16 6.30 24.11 -25.08
CA ARG A 16 4.86 24.04 -25.39
C ARG A 16 4.09 23.49 -24.20
N SER A 17 3.17 24.27 -23.66
CA SER A 17 2.40 23.95 -22.44
C SER A 17 1.82 22.52 -22.43
N LYS A 18 1.19 22.07 -23.52
CA LYS A 18 0.62 20.71 -23.62
C LYS A 18 1.67 19.60 -23.46
N ILE A 19 2.84 19.75 -24.08
CA ILE A 19 3.93 18.76 -24.00
C ILE A 19 4.56 18.78 -22.61
N ASN A 20 4.77 19.98 -22.05
CA ASN A 20 5.30 20.13 -20.70
C ASN A 20 4.37 19.49 -19.66
N ASN A 21 3.05 19.65 -19.79
CA ASN A 21 2.07 19.01 -18.90
C ASN A 21 2.13 17.47 -18.98
N ILE A 22 2.26 16.90 -20.18
CA ILE A 22 2.47 15.45 -20.34
C ILE A 22 3.79 15.04 -19.68
N GLY A 23 4.86 15.82 -19.87
CA GLY A 23 6.14 15.60 -19.20
C GLY A 23 6.03 15.58 -17.68
N ARG A 24 5.28 16.50 -17.08
CA ARG A 24 5.01 16.54 -15.63
C ARG A 24 4.27 15.31 -15.14
N ILE A 25 3.27 14.84 -15.88
CA ILE A 25 2.54 13.61 -15.55
C ILE A 25 3.49 12.41 -15.58
N LEU A 26 4.24 12.23 -16.67
CA LEU A 26 5.19 11.12 -16.81
C LEU A 26 6.30 11.18 -15.77
N PHE A 27 6.83 12.36 -15.49
CA PHE A 27 7.84 12.54 -14.46
C PHE A 27 7.29 12.20 -13.07
N GLY A 28 6.08 12.66 -12.72
CA GLY A 28 5.42 12.35 -11.45
C GLY A 28 5.17 10.85 -11.28
N VAL A 29 4.60 10.19 -12.30
CA VAL A 29 4.40 8.74 -12.30
C VAL A 29 5.72 7.99 -12.19
N GLY A 30 6.73 8.39 -12.98
CA GLY A 30 8.06 7.80 -12.93
C GLY A 30 8.74 7.97 -11.57
N SER A 31 8.53 9.11 -10.91
CA SER A 31 9.12 9.41 -9.59
C SER A 31 8.46 8.57 -8.50
N LEU A 32 7.14 8.32 -8.61
CA LEU A 32 6.43 7.41 -7.74
C LEU A 32 7.01 5.99 -7.83
N PHE A 33 7.11 5.42 -9.04
CA PHE A 33 7.68 4.08 -9.21
C PHE A 33 9.13 3.98 -8.76
N PHE A 34 9.95 5.02 -8.99
CA PHE A 34 11.31 5.06 -8.45
C PHE A 34 11.31 5.06 -6.92
N GLY A 35 10.45 5.84 -6.28
CA GLY A 35 10.29 5.84 -4.83
C GLY A 35 9.95 4.45 -4.29
N LEU A 36 9.07 3.71 -4.97
CA LEU A 36 8.71 2.34 -4.60
C LEU A 36 9.88 1.36 -4.74
N GLU A 37 10.62 1.41 -5.85
CA GLU A 37 11.83 0.61 -6.07
C GLU A 37 12.89 0.89 -4.98
N PHE A 38 13.11 2.17 -4.66
CA PHE A 38 14.03 2.58 -3.60
C PHE A 38 13.59 2.09 -2.20
N MET A 39 12.27 2.12 -1.91
CA MET A 39 11.73 1.56 -0.68
C MET A 39 11.97 0.05 -0.60
N GLY A 40 11.86 -0.67 -1.73
CA GLY A 40 12.22 -2.08 -1.87
C GLY A 40 13.69 -2.40 -1.59
N ASP A 41 14.58 -1.57 -2.11
CA ASP A 41 16.01 -1.71 -1.86
C ASP A 41 16.36 -1.48 -0.39
N ALA A 42 15.71 -0.51 0.26
CA ALA A 42 15.95 -0.18 1.67
C ALA A 42 15.56 -1.33 2.63
N VAL A 43 14.65 -2.19 2.21
CA VAL A 43 14.08 -3.28 3.01
C VAL A 43 14.57 -4.67 2.61
N LYS A 44 15.29 -4.81 1.48
CA LYS A 44 16.04 -6.03 1.11
C LYS A 44 16.86 -6.60 2.28
N PRO A 45 17.57 -5.80 3.09
CA PRO A 45 18.32 -6.34 4.23
C PRO A 45 17.42 -7.04 5.27
N LEU A 46 16.15 -6.66 5.42
CA LEU A 46 15.23 -7.33 6.36
C LEU A 46 14.97 -8.79 5.94
N ALA A 47 15.04 -9.11 4.65
CA ALA A 47 14.92 -10.48 4.17
C ALA A 47 15.97 -11.44 4.76
N SER A 48 17.09 -10.93 5.27
CA SER A 48 18.12 -11.72 5.94
C SER A 48 17.79 -12.04 7.41
N LEU A 49 16.85 -11.32 8.03
CA LEU A 49 16.46 -11.49 9.42
C LEU A 49 15.49 -12.68 9.56
N ASP A 50 15.83 -13.64 10.42
CA ASP A 50 14.98 -14.82 10.63
C ASP A 50 13.58 -14.45 11.14
N GLY A 51 13.47 -13.42 12.00
CA GLY A 51 12.17 -12.93 12.46
C GLY A 51 11.29 -12.36 11.34
N PHE A 52 11.88 -11.72 10.33
CA PHE A 52 11.13 -11.23 9.17
C PHE A 52 10.65 -12.39 8.31
N LYS A 53 11.51 -13.37 8.02
CA LYS A 53 11.12 -14.59 7.28
C LYS A 53 10.00 -15.33 7.98
N GLN A 54 10.12 -15.51 9.30
CA GLN A 54 9.09 -16.17 10.10
C GLN A 54 7.77 -15.40 10.06
N LEU A 55 7.81 -14.06 10.19
CA LEU A 55 6.60 -13.24 10.04
C LEU A 55 5.94 -13.42 8.67
N MET A 56 6.71 -13.45 7.58
CA MET A 56 6.17 -13.68 6.23
C MET A 56 5.50 -15.06 6.10
N LEU A 57 6.08 -16.11 6.70
CA LEU A 57 5.51 -17.45 6.74
C LEU A 57 4.23 -17.51 7.59
N ASP A 58 4.26 -16.90 8.77
CA ASP A 58 3.11 -16.84 9.68
C ASP A 58 1.95 -16.08 9.01
N MET A 59 2.23 -14.97 8.35
CA MET A 59 1.22 -14.23 7.57
C MET A 59 0.67 -15.04 6.39
N SER A 60 1.48 -15.90 5.77
CA SER A 60 1.04 -16.75 4.65
C SER A 60 0.06 -17.83 5.09
N SER A 61 0.17 -18.28 6.35
CA SER A 61 -0.72 -19.30 6.93
C SER A 61 -1.88 -18.70 7.75
N ASN A 62 -1.76 -17.44 8.18
CA ASN A 62 -2.74 -16.75 8.99
C ASN A 62 -3.16 -15.40 8.36
N PRO A 63 -4.24 -15.39 7.54
CA PRO A 63 -4.76 -14.18 6.91
C PRO A 63 -5.14 -13.07 7.92
N ILE A 64 -5.58 -13.43 9.13
CA ILE A 64 -5.96 -12.44 10.15
C ILE A 64 -4.72 -11.70 10.65
N LEU A 65 -3.62 -12.42 10.89
CA LEU A 65 -2.34 -11.81 11.26
C LEU A 65 -1.88 -10.84 10.17
N ALA A 66 -1.97 -11.26 8.91
CA ALA A 66 -1.58 -10.45 7.77
C ALA A 66 -2.45 -9.17 7.64
N VAL A 67 -3.77 -9.24 7.87
CA VAL A 67 -4.66 -8.07 7.95
C VAL A 67 -4.22 -7.10 9.06
N ILE A 68 -3.87 -7.61 10.24
CA ILE A 68 -3.42 -6.77 11.37
C ILE A 68 -2.09 -6.08 11.03
N VAL A 69 -1.15 -6.80 10.42
CA VAL A 69 0.14 -6.24 9.99
C VAL A 69 -0.08 -5.14 8.95
N GLY A 70 -0.95 -5.34 7.96
CA GLY A 70 -1.28 -4.32 6.96
C GLY A 70 -1.93 -3.07 7.55
N ALA A 71 -2.88 -3.28 8.47
CA ALA A 71 -3.51 -2.18 9.20
C ALA A 71 -2.48 -1.35 9.97
N GLY A 72 -1.54 -2.01 10.66
CA GLY A 72 -0.44 -1.35 11.37
C GLY A 72 0.52 -0.63 10.43
N LEU A 73 0.96 -1.29 9.36
CA LEU A 73 1.88 -0.73 8.38
C LEU A 73 1.31 0.54 7.74
N THR A 74 0.07 0.48 7.25
CA THR A 74 -0.61 1.65 6.66
C THR A 74 -0.94 2.71 7.70
N ALA A 75 -1.24 2.35 8.95
CA ALA A 75 -1.44 3.35 10.00
C ALA A 75 -0.15 4.15 10.31
N LEU A 76 1.01 3.49 10.26
CA LEU A 76 2.32 4.11 10.47
C LEU A 76 2.76 4.95 9.27
N VAL A 77 2.63 4.40 8.06
CA VAL A 77 3.05 5.08 6.81
C VAL A 77 2.05 6.15 6.38
N GLN A 78 0.77 6.00 6.77
CA GLN A 78 -0.36 6.88 6.44
C GLN A 78 -0.61 7.05 4.93
N SER A 79 -0.11 6.12 4.11
CA SER A 79 -0.26 6.14 2.66
C SER A 79 -0.47 4.72 2.14
N SER A 80 -1.70 4.41 1.74
CA SER A 80 -2.05 3.09 1.20
C SER A 80 -1.31 2.82 -0.12
N SER A 81 -1.07 3.85 -0.95
CA SER A 81 -0.31 3.68 -2.19
C SER A 81 1.16 3.33 -1.93
N ALA A 82 1.75 3.87 -0.86
CA ALA A 82 3.09 3.50 -0.44
C ALA A 82 3.13 2.05 0.09
N THR A 83 2.17 1.67 0.94
CA THR A 83 2.09 0.29 1.46
C THR A 83 1.89 -0.74 0.34
N ILE A 84 0.98 -0.49 -0.60
CA ILE A 84 0.76 -1.35 -1.78
C ILE A 84 2.05 -1.47 -2.59
N GLY A 85 2.77 -0.37 -2.80
CA GLY A 85 4.03 -0.41 -3.53
C GLY A 85 5.12 -1.21 -2.82
N ILE A 86 5.21 -1.13 -1.48
CA ILE A 86 6.10 -1.99 -0.68
C ILE A 86 5.74 -3.47 -0.88
N LEU A 87 4.45 -3.81 -0.82
CA LEU A 87 3.99 -5.20 -0.99
C LEU A 87 4.25 -5.74 -2.41
N GLN A 88 4.03 -4.90 -3.43
CA GLN A 88 4.34 -5.25 -4.82
C GLN A 88 5.83 -5.56 -4.98
N GLU A 89 6.68 -4.78 -4.35
CA GLU A 89 8.13 -4.97 -4.41
C GLU A 89 8.58 -6.21 -3.63
N PHE A 90 7.98 -6.49 -2.46
CA PHE A 90 8.24 -7.73 -1.72
C PHE A 90 7.84 -8.95 -2.54
N TYR A 91 6.71 -8.85 -3.24
CA TYR A 91 6.23 -9.93 -4.08
C TYR A 91 7.15 -10.14 -5.29
N GLN A 92 7.61 -9.05 -5.93
CA GLN A 92 8.59 -9.13 -7.04
C GLN A 92 9.94 -9.73 -6.63
N GLN A 93 10.31 -9.62 -5.35
CA GLN A 93 11.54 -10.19 -4.80
C GLN A 93 11.33 -11.56 -4.13
N ASP A 94 10.17 -12.20 -4.31
CA ASP A 94 9.81 -13.49 -3.69
C ASP A 94 9.87 -13.49 -2.14
N LEU A 95 9.77 -12.31 -1.51
CA LEU A 95 9.83 -12.15 -0.05
C LEU A 95 8.50 -12.40 0.64
N ILE A 96 7.39 -12.21 -0.08
CA ILE A 96 6.03 -12.40 0.43
C ILE A 96 5.22 -13.21 -0.57
N SER A 97 4.42 -14.16 -0.08
CA SER A 97 3.51 -14.94 -0.93
C SER A 97 2.22 -14.16 -1.23
N LEU A 98 1.49 -14.54 -2.28
CA LEU A 98 0.18 -13.95 -2.57
C LEU A 98 -0.83 -14.20 -1.43
N ASN A 99 -0.71 -15.35 -0.75
CA ASN A 99 -1.53 -15.71 0.41
C ASN A 99 -1.32 -14.76 1.59
N ALA A 100 -0.16 -14.14 1.73
CA ALA A 100 0.10 -13.10 2.72
C ALA A 100 -0.22 -11.69 2.16
N ALA A 101 0.23 -11.38 0.93
CA ALA A 101 0.14 -10.04 0.37
C ALA A 101 -1.29 -9.51 0.24
N ILE A 102 -2.25 -10.35 -0.19
CA ILE A 102 -3.65 -9.91 -0.35
C ILE A 102 -4.30 -9.58 1.00
N PRO A 103 -4.22 -10.43 2.04
CA PRO A 103 -4.63 -10.05 3.39
C PRO A 103 -4.00 -8.77 3.94
N VAL A 104 -2.69 -8.56 3.73
CA VAL A 104 -2.03 -7.31 4.15
C VAL A 104 -2.68 -6.11 3.43
N LEU A 105 -2.92 -6.22 2.13
CA LEU A 105 -3.60 -5.19 1.34
C LEU A 105 -5.04 -4.94 1.83
N LEU A 106 -5.76 -5.96 2.29
CA LEU A 106 -7.06 -5.77 2.94
C LEU A 106 -6.91 -4.99 4.27
N GLY A 107 -5.87 -5.29 5.05
CA GLY A 107 -5.49 -4.55 6.25
C GLY A 107 -5.27 -3.06 6.03
N ASP A 108 -4.69 -2.66 4.89
CA ASP A 108 -4.45 -1.26 4.54
C ASP A 108 -5.71 -0.38 4.58
N ASN A 109 -6.88 -0.96 4.26
CA ASN A 109 -8.16 -0.26 4.35
C ASN A 109 -8.54 0.05 5.80
N ILE A 110 -8.19 -0.81 6.75
CA ILE A 110 -8.35 -0.52 8.19
C ILE A 110 -7.33 0.55 8.59
N GLY A 111 -6.07 0.40 8.21
CA GLY A 111 -4.99 1.34 8.55
C GLY A 111 -5.29 2.78 8.13
N THR A 112 -5.86 2.97 6.93
CA THR A 112 -6.24 4.29 6.39
C THR A 112 -7.17 5.08 7.33
N THR A 113 -8.01 4.38 8.10
CA THR A 113 -8.97 5.00 9.00
C THR A 113 -8.32 5.72 10.18
N ILE A 114 -7.05 5.41 10.51
CA ILE A 114 -6.35 6.06 11.63
C ILE A 114 -6.27 7.58 11.45
N THR A 115 -6.08 8.04 10.21
CA THR A 115 -5.99 9.47 9.90
C THR A 115 -7.29 10.19 10.22
N ALA A 116 -8.43 9.57 9.88
CA ALA A 116 -9.76 10.09 10.19
C ALA A 116 -10.03 10.07 11.70
N ILE A 117 -9.61 9.01 12.40
CA ILE A 117 -9.71 8.93 13.86
C ILE A 117 -8.93 10.10 14.49
N LEU A 118 -7.65 10.26 14.16
CA LEU A 118 -6.79 11.30 14.69
C LEU A 118 -7.33 12.71 14.39
N ALA A 119 -7.76 12.96 13.16
CA ALA A 119 -8.37 14.24 12.77
C ALA A 119 -9.67 14.53 13.54
N SER A 120 -10.45 13.50 13.86
CA SER A 120 -11.72 13.67 14.58
C SER A 120 -11.56 13.96 16.08
N LEU A 121 -10.39 13.67 16.69
CA LEU A 121 -10.15 13.89 18.12
C LEU A 121 -10.30 15.36 18.52
N ALA A 122 -9.81 16.27 17.67
CA ALA A 122 -9.94 17.72 17.82
C ALA A 122 -11.21 18.29 17.15
N GLY A 123 -12.07 17.43 16.59
CA GLY A 123 -13.22 17.82 15.79
C GLY A 123 -14.56 17.81 16.53
N SER A 124 -15.60 18.22 15.81
CA SER A 124 -16.99 18.22 16.30
C SER A 124 -17.54 16.80 16.47
N ILE A 125 -18.70 16.68 17.11
CA ILE A 125 -19.44 15.40 17.19
C ILE A 125 -19.70 14.83 15.80
N ALA A 126 -19.96 15.69 14.80
CA ALA A 126 -20.13 15.25 13.42
C ALA A 126 -18.85 14.64 12.85
N ALA A 127 -17.67 15.23 13.11
CA ALA A 127 -16.38 14.67 12.69
C ALA A 127 -16.11 13.29 13.33
N LYS A 128 -16.41 13.13 14.63
CA LYS A 128 -16.28 11.85 15.32
C LYS A 128 -17.22 10.77 14.76
N ARG A 129 -18.47 11.15 14.43
CA ARG A 129 -19.42 10.25 13.77
C ARG A 129 -18.95 9.84 12.38
N ALA A 130 -18.43 10.78 11.58
CA ALA A 130 -17.90 10.50 10.25
C ALA A 130 -16.70 9.53 10.32
N ALA A 131 -15.76 9.77 11.25
CA ALA A 131 -14.62 8.87 11.47
C ALA A 131 -15.09 7.46 11.89
N LEU A 132 -16.06 7.35 12.81
CA LEU A 132 -16.62 6.07 13.22
C LEU A 132 -17.29 5.32 12.06
N VAL A 133 -18.09 6.01 11.24
CA VAL A 133 -18.69 5.40 10.03
C VAL A 133 -17.59 4.91 9.08
N HIS A 134 -16.53 5.69 8.89
CA HIS A 134 -15.41 5.31 8.05
C HIS A 134 -14.68 4.06 8.57
N VAL A 135 -14.45 3.97 9.89
CA VAL A 135 -13.87 2.78 10.54
C VAL A 135 -14.76 1.55 10.36
N ILE A 136 -16.05 1.68 10.67
CA ILE A 136 -17.01 0.57 10.61
C ILE A 136 -17.16 0.07 9.17
N PHE A 137 -17.26 0.97 8.20
CA PHE A 137 -17.38 0.61 6.79
C PHE A 137 -16.17 -0.21 6.31
N ASN A 138 -14.94 0.24 6.60
CA ASN A 138 -13.74 -0.48 6.21
C ASN A 138 -13.60 -1.81 6.96
N LEU A 139 -13.91 -1.84 8.26
CA LEU A 139 -13.83 -3.06 9.05
C LEU A 139 -14.80 -4.14 8.53
N ILE A 140 -16.06 -3.77 8.26
CA ILE A 140 -17.05 -4.68 7.69
C ILE A 140 -16.60 -5.15 6.31
N GLY A 141 -16.13 -4.24 5.45
CA GLY A 141 -15.60 -4.58 4.13
C GLY A 141 -14.49 -5.62 4.24
N VAL A 142 -13.48 -5.38 5.08
CA VAL A 142 -12.36 -6.31 5.27
C VAL A 142 -12.81 -7.67 5.81
N ILE A 143 -13.74 -7.71 6.76
CA ILE A 143 -14.29 -8.98 7.27
C ILE A 143 -14.95 -9.76 6.12
N ILE A 144 -15.81 -9.11 5.34
CA ILE A 144 -16.49 -9.74 4.20
C ILE A 144 -15.47 -10.26 3.19
N PHE A 145 -14.54 -9.43 2.73
CA PHE A 145 -13.54 -9.82 1.73
C PHE A 145 -12.59 -10.91 2.23
N THR A 146 -12.25 -10.92 3.52
CA THR A 146 -11.42 -11.98 4.12
C THR A 146 -12.13 -13.33 4.12
N ILE A 147 -13.46 -13.36 4.30
CA ILE A 147 -14.26 -14.60 4.21
C ILE A 147 -14.23 -15.17 2.77
N PHE A 148 -14.32 -14.31 1.75
CA PHE A 148 -14.28 -14.72 0.35
C PHE A 148 -12.87 -14.93 -0.21
N LEU A 149 -11.84 -14.58 0.57
CA LEU A 149 -10.45 -14.61 0.15
C LEU A 149 -9.99 -15.98 -0.42
N PRO A 150 -10.32 -17.14 0.19
CA PRO A 150 -9.90 -18.44 -0.36
C PRO A 150 -10.37 -18.66 -1.80
N VAL A 151 -11.59 -18.20 -2.12
CA VAL A 151 -12.15 -18.28 -3.47
C VAL A 151 -11.38 -17.38 -4.42
N VAL A 152 -11.09 -16.15 -4.00
CA VAL A 152 -10.34 -15.18 -4.82
C VAL A 152 -8.94 -15.70 -5.13
N ILE A 153 -8.23 -16.22 -4.12
CA ILE A 153 -6.88 -16.76 -4.30
C ILE A 153 -6.89 -17.94 -5.28
N HIS A 154 -7.84 -18.87 -5.16
CA HIS A 154 -7.94 -20.00 -6.07
C HIS A 154 -8.20 -19.60 -7.54
N LEU A 155 -8.86 -18.46 -7.78
CA LEU A 155 -9.15 -17.98 -9.14
C LEU A 155 -7.96 -17.30 -9.82
N ILE A 156 -6.98 -16.82 -9.04
CA ILE A 156 -5.84 -16.04 -9.54
C ILE A 156 -4.49 -16.79 -9.46
N SER A 157 -4.43 -17.91 -8.73
CA SER A 157 -3.29 -18.83 -8.65
C SER A 157 -3.35 -19.91 -9.73
#